data_AF-A0A0F0CCI3-F1
#
_entry.id   AF-A0A0F0CCI3-F1
#
_cell.length_a   1.000
_cell.length_b   1.000
_cell.length_c   1.000
_cell.angle_alpha   90.00
_cell.angle_beta   90.00
_cell.angle_gamma   90.00
#
_symmetry.space_group_name_H-M   'P 1'
#
loop_
_entity.id
_entity.type
_entity.pdbx_description
1 polymer ?
#
loop_
_entity_poly.entity_id
_entity_poly.type
_entity_poly.pdbx_seq_one_letter_code
_entity_poly.pdbx_strand_id
1 'polypeptide(L)'
;MAENEKQALLQEENKSENVVSTVKRTALATNPFSDTDQFNNIFKMAQLISQSDMIPATYKGKPMNCVIALEQANRMGVSPLMVMQNLYVVKGVPSWSGQGCMMIIQGCGKFRDVDYVYSGEKGTDSRSCKVVATRISDGKRIEGTEITMQMVKSEGWISNTKWKNMPEQMLGYRAATFFARMYCPNELNGFATEGEAEDMNHKPQRIEAINVLGDTAHE
;
A
#
# COMPACT_ATOMS: atom_id res chain seq x y z
N MET A 1 -11.42 39.91 36.78
CA MET A 1 -12.14 38.61 36.80
C MET A 1 -12.08 37.93 35.42
N ALA A 2 -12.44 38.61 34.33
CA ALA A 2 -12.42 38.03 32.97
C ALA A 2 -11.03 37.55 32.48
N GLU A 3 -9.94 38.17 32.91
CA GLU A 3 -8.58 37.82 32.46
C GLU A 3 -8.03 36.55 33.13
N ASN A 4 -8.47 36.26 34.36
CA ASN A 4 -8.15 35.02 35.07
C ASN A 4 -8.96 33.83 34.54
N GLU A 5 -10.22 34.05 34.11
CA GLU A 5 -11.01 33.02 33.45
C GLU A 5 -10.43 32.66 32.06
N LYS A 6 -9.93 33.66 31.32
CA LYS A 6 -9.28 33.43 30.02
C LYS A 6 -7.97 32.65 30.15
N GLN A 7 -7.18 32.92 31.19
CA GLN A 7 -5.96 32.16 31.52
C GLN A 7 -6.28 30.72 31.98
N ALA A 8 -7.36 30.52 32.73
CA ALA A 8 -7.80 29.19 33.15
C ALA A 8 -8.29 28.33 31.97
N LEU A 9 -9.05 28.91 31.03
CA LEU A 9 -9.51 28.24 29.81
C LEU A 9 -8.35 27.86 28.88
N LEU A 10 -7.35 28.74 28.73
CA LEU A 10 -6.12 28.44 27.97
C LEU A 10 -5.28 27.33 28.63
N GLN A 11 -5.31 27.20 29.96
CA GLN A 11 -4.64 26.10 30.66
C GLN A 11 -5.40 24.78 30.54
N GLU A 12 -6.75 24.81 30.50
CA GLU A 12 -7.56 23.60 30.26
C GLU A 12 -7.47 23.11 28.81
N GLU A 13 -7.46 24.01 27.81
CA GLU A 13 -7.24 23.66 26.40
C GLU A 13 -5.86 23.02 26.18
N ASN A 14 -4.79 23.61 26.74
CA ASN A 14 -3.43 23.05 26.68
C ASN A 14 -3.29 21.70 27.41
N LYS A 15 -4.12 21.46 28.43
CA LYS A 15 -4.16 20.17 29.15
C LYS A 15 -4.93 19.12 28.36
N SER A 16 -5.94 19.51 27.57
CA SER A 16 -6.66 18.60 26.66
C SER A 16 -5.86 18.22 25.41
N GLU A 17 -5.03 19.12 24.86
CA GLU A 17 -4.14 18.78 23.72
C GLU A 17 -3.03 17.79 24.11
N ASN A 18 -2.55 17.82 25.37
CA ASN A 18 -1.54 16.88 25.87
C ASN A 18 -2.09 15.50 26.27
N VAL A 19 -3.42 15.29 26.18
CA VAL A 19 -4.09 14.01 26.52
C VAL A 19 -4.35 13.16 25.27
N VAL A 20 -3.95 13.61 24.07
CA VAL A 20 -3.84 12.73 22.88
C VAL A 20 -2.64 11.81 23.07
N SER A 21 -2.91 10.76 23.86
CA SER A 21 -2.15 9.56 24.12
C SER A 21 -0.83 9.43 23.34
N THR A 22 0.29 9.61 24.04
CA THR A 22 1.50 8.86 23.71
C THR A 22 1.19 7.38 23.97
N VAL A 23 0.55 6.73 23.01
CA VAL A 23 0.56 5.27 22.94
C VAL A 23 2.04 4.93 22.75
N LYS A 24 2.71 4.50 23.83
CA LYS A 24 3.97 3.78 23.70
C LYS A 24 3.67 2.62 22.75
N ARG A 25 4.06 2.76 21.48
CA ARG A 25 4.10 1.63 20.56
C ARG A 25 5.04 0.64 21.21
N THR A 26 4.48 -0.44 21.76
CA THR A 26 5.28 -1.59 22.16
C THR A 26 5.79 -2.21 20.86
N ALA A 27 6.87 -1.67 20.33
CA ALA A 27 7.65 -2.39 19.33
C ALA A 27 8.04 -3.72 19.96
N LEU A 28 7.87 -4.83 19.22
CA LEU A 28 8.46 -6.11 19.58
C LEU A 28 9.97 -5.94 19.36
N ALA A 29 10.66 -5.22 20.24
CA ALA A 29 11.90 -4.51 19.95
C ALA A 29 13.14 -5.35 19.57
N THR A 30 13.00 -6.62 19.22
CA THR A 30 14.12 -7.50 18.86
C THR A 30 13.78 -8.37 17.65
N ASN A 31 14.75 -8.48 16.73
CA ASN A 31 14.67 -9.30 15.52
C ASN A 31 14.41 -10.77 15.92
N PRO A 32 13.29 -11.40 15.51
CA PRO A 32 12.96 -12.76 15.91
C PRO A 32 13.98 -13.81 15.46
N PHE A 33 14.87 -13.48 14.53
CA PHE A 33 15.93 -14.35 14.04
C PHE A 33 17.28 -14.11 14.74
N SER A 34 17.33 -13.22 15.73
CA SER A 34 18.57 -12.90 16.45
C SER A 34 18.93 -13.92 17.54
N ASP A 35 17.94 -14.61 18.08
CA ASP A 35 18.14 -15.66 19.09
C ASP A 35 16.97 -16.65 19.11
N THR A 36 17.25 -17.87 19.58
CA THR A 36 16.30 -19.00 19.64
C THR A 36 15.10 -18.69 20.54
N ASP A 37 15.29 -18.03 21.68
CA ASP A 37 14.18 -17.73 22.59
C ASP A 37 13.20 -16.74 21.98
N GLN A 38 13.71 -15.75 21.24
CA GLN A 38 12.87 -14.79 20.52
C GLN A 38 12.10 -15.45 19.38
N PHE A 39 12.75 -16.35 18.64
CA PHE A 39 12.09 -17.14 17.61
C PHE A 39 10.97 -17.99 18.21
N ASN A 40 11.22 -18.65 19.33
CA ASN A 40 10.22 -19.46 20.02
C ASN A 40 9.04 -18.60 20.51
N ASN A 41 9.29 -17.40 21.00
CA ASN A 41 8.24 -16.48 21.46
C ASN A 41 7.36 -16.00 20.31
N ILE A 42 7.95 -15.53 19.20
CA ILE A 42 7.17 -15.10 18.03
C ILE A 42 6.38 -16.28 17.43
N PHE A 43 6.96 -17.48 17.43
CA PHE A 43 6.29 -18.68 16.92
C PHE A 43 5.09 -19.06 17.78
N LYS A 44 5.21 -19.02 19.11
CA LYS A 44 4.06 -19.25 20.03
C LYS A 44 2.95 -18.22 19.80
N MET A 45 3.30 -16.94 19.65
CA MET A 45 2.31 -15.90 19.32
C MET A 45 1.63 -16.18 17.98
N ALA A 46 2.39 -16.58 16.96
CA ALA A 46 1.88 -16.93 15.65
C ALA A 46 0.93 -18.12 15.69
N GLN A 47 1.24 -19.15 16.50
CA GLN A 47 0.35 -20.29 16.73
C GLN A 47 -0.98 -19.84 17.31
N LEU A 48 -0.96 -19.01 18.35
CA LEU A 48 -2.18 -18.48 18.98
C LEU A 48 -3.01 -17.65 18.00
N ILE A 49 -2.37 -16.71 17.30
CA ILE A 49 -3.07 -15.84 16.34
C ILE A 49 -3.67 -16.66 15.21
N SER A 50 -2.95 -17.68 14.71
CA SER A 50 -3.43 -18.51 13.60
C SER A 50 -4.76 -19.24 13.89
N GLN A 51 -5.16 -19.38 15.16
CA GLN A 51 -6.44 -19.98 15.55
C GLN A 51 -7.61 -18.97 15.55
N SER A 52 -7.34 -17.68 15.40
CA SER A 52 -8.38 -16.65 15.42
C SER A 52 -9.24 -16.67 14.16
N ASP A 53 -10.55 -16.48 14.34
CA ASP A 53 -11.48 -16.25 13.23
C ASP A 53 -11.44 -14.81 12.69
N MET A 54 -10.74 -13.90 13.38
CA MET A 54 -10.67 -12.48 13.03
C MET A 54 -9.56 -12.16 12.03
N ILE A 55 -8.73 -13.15 11.65
CA ILE A 55 -7.65 -12.97 10.67
C ILE A 55 -8.04 -13.53 9.30
N PRO A 56 -7.43 -13.03 8.21
CA PRO A 56 -7.71 -13.54 6.88
C PRO A 56 -7.32 -15.02 6.67
N ALA A 57 -7.98 -15.67 5.70
CA ALA A 57 -7.75 -17.08 5.36
C ALA A 57 -6.31 -17.42 4.93
N THR A 58 -5.54 -16.41 4.50
CA THR A 58 -4.11 -16.53 4.22
C THR A 58 -3.30 -16.89 5.47
N TYR A 59 -3.81 -16.57 6.66
CA TYR A 59 -3.12 -16.71 7.94
C TYR A 59 -3.79 -17.73 8.87
N LYS A 60 -5.11 -17.93 8.76
CA LYS A 60 -5.86 -18.90 9.56
C LYS A 60 -5.33 -20.33 9.39
N GLY A 61 -5.03 -20.98 10.50
CA GLY A 61 -4.42 -22.31 10.57
C GLY A 61 -2.98 -22.38 10.01
N LYS A 62 -2.35 -21.23 9.71
CA LYS A 62 -1.04 -21.14 9.05
C LYS A 62 -0.07 -20.33 9.93
N PRO A 63 0.47 -20.95 11.00
CA PRO A 63 1.34 -20.24 11.94
C PRO A 63 2.59 -19.66 11.27
N MET A 64 3.17 -20.33 10.26
CA MET A 64 4.33 -19.81 9.56
C MET A 64 4.04 -18.49 8.82
N ASN A 65 2.86 -18.37 8.21
CA ASN A 65 2.44 -17.11 7.59
C ASN A 65 2.25 -16.02 8.65
N CYS A 66 1.73 -16.39 9.83
CA CYS A 66 1.58 -15.47 10.95
C CYS A 66 2.93 -14.99 11.49
N VAL A 67 3.97 -15.84 11.53
CA VAL A 67 5.34 -15.42 11.89
C VAL A 67 5.83 -14.34 10.95
N ILE A 68 5.68 -14.52 9.64
CA ILE A 68 6.09 -13.52 8.64
C ILE A 68 5.32 -12.21 8.88
N ALA A 69 4.01 -12.24 9.08
CA ALA A 69 3.24 -11.03 9.34
C ALA A 69 3.67 -10.32 10.64
N LEU A 70 3.95 -11.06 11.72
CA LEU A 70 4.41 -10.52 12.98
C LEU A 70 5.79 -9.86 12.85
N GLU A 71 6.71 -10.50 12.13
CA GLU A 71 8.05 -9.97 11.89
C GLU A 71 8.00 -8.71 11.01
N GLN A 72 7.17 -8.71 9.97
CA GLN A 72 6.96 -7.53 9.12
C GLN A 72 6.33 -6.37 9.90
N ALA A 73 5.32 -6.66 10.72
CA ALA A 73 4.69 -5.66 11.57
C ALA A 73 5.70 -5.04 12.54
N ASN A 74 6.58 -5.86 13.09
CA ASN A 74 7.66 -5.40 13.95
C ASN A 74 8.65 -4.48 13.22
N ARG A 75 9.12 -4.89 12.03
CA ARG A 75 10.03 -4.08 11.21
C ARG A 75 9.44 -2.73 10.81
N MET A 76 8.15 -2.72 10.51
CA MET A 76 7.43 -1.50 10.11
C MET A 76 6.97 -0.67 11.31
N GLY A 77 7.04 -1.20 12.55
CA GLY A 77 6.51 -0.55 13.73
C GLY A 77 4.98 -0.36 13.70
N VAL A 78 4.25 -1.30 13.09
CA VAL A 78 2.79 -1.29 12.90
C VAL A 78 2.13 -2.50 13.58
N SER A 79 0.80 -2.50 13.64
CA SER A 79 0.05 -3.64 14.18
C SER A 79 0.13 -4.87 13.26
N PRO A 80 0.28 -6.10 13.81
CA PRO A 80 0.19 -7.33 13.04
C PRO A 80 -1.09 -7.47 12.23
N LEU A 81 -2.22 -6.98 12.76
CA LEU A 81 -3.49 -7.02 12.06
C LEU A 81 -3.49 -6.12 10.81
N MET A 82 -2.80 -4.97 10.86
CA MET A 82 -2.67 -4.09 9.70
C MET A 82 -1.89 -4.77 8.57
N VAL A 83 -0.83 -5.51 8.90
CA VAL A 83 -0.10 -6.34 7.93
C VAL A 83 -0.98 -7.46 7.40
N MET A 84 -1.60 -8.25 8.28
CA MET A 84 -2.40 -9.40 7.87
C MET A 84 -3.59 -9.03 6.98
N GLN A 85 -4.23 -7.87 7.21
CA GLN A 85 -5.36 -7.43 6.39
C GLN A 85 -4.93 -6.92 5.00
N ASN A 86 -3.67 -6.49 4.84
CA ASN A 86 -3.21 -5.82 3.62
C ASN A 86 -2.13 -6.58 2.84
N LEU A 87 -1.54 -7.63 3.40
CA LEU A 87 -0.55 -8.48 2.75
C LEU A 87 -1.17 -9.86 2.51
N TYR A 88 -1.33 -10.25 1.24
CA TYR A 88 -1.90 -11.55 0.89
C TYR A 88 -1.20 -12.15 -0.33
N VAL A 89 -1.47 -13.43 -0.58
CA VAL A 89 -0.83 -14.16 -1.67
C VAL A 89 -1.68 -14.05 -2.94
N VAL A 90 -1.13 -13.41 -3.97
CA VAL A 90 -1.71 -13.33 -5.31
C VAL A 90 -0.93 -14.26 -6.23
N LYS A 91 -1.57 -15.34 -6.71
CA LYS A 91 -0.93 -16.33 -7.60
C LYS A 91 0.43 -16.85 -7.09
N GLY A 92 0.54 -17.11 -5.79
CA GLY A 92 1.78 -17.58 -5.15
C GLY A 92 2.76 -16.48 -4.75
N VAL A 93 2.50 -15.22 -5.11
CA VAL A 93 3.36 -14.07 -4.79
C VAL A 93 2.75 -13.27 -3.64
N PRO A 94 3.41 -13.17 -2.47
CA PRO A 94 2.96 -12.30 -1.40
C PRO A 94 3.02 -10.83 -1.85
N SER A 95 1.90 -10.14 -1.73
CA SER A 95 1.64 -8.85 -2.35
C SER A 95 0.88 -7.92 -1.41
N TRP A 96 1.34 -6.67 -1.32
CA TRP A 96 0.60 -5.60 -0.63
C TRP A 96 -0.60 -5.16 -1.47
N SER A 97 -1.76 -4.99 -0.85
CA SER A 97 -2.93 -4.39 -1.48
C SER A 97 -2.67 -2.91 -1.82
N GLY A 98 -3.47 -2.35 -2.74
CA GLY A 98 -3.42 -0.91 -3.00
C GLY A 98 -3.72 -0.05 -1.75
N GLN A 99 -4.64 -0.53 -0.88
CA GLN A 99 -4.91 0.12 0.41
C GLN A 99 -3.70 0.05 1.36
N GLY A 100 -3.04 -1.11 1.42
CA GLY A 100 -1.81 -1.31 2.17
C GLY A 100 -0.71 -0.36 1.71
N CYS A 101 -0.56 -0.19 0.39
CA CYS A 101 0.37 0.79 -0.17
C CYS A 101 0.04 2.21 0.28
N MET A 102 -1.23 2.61 0.25
CA MET A 102 -1.63 3.94 0.73
C MET A 102 -1.37 4.13 2.23
N MET A 103 -1.68 3.13 3.06
CA MET A 103 -1.37 3.13 4.49
C MET A 103 0.14 3.26 4.74
N ILE A 104 0.95 2.56 3.94
CA ILE A 104 2.42 2.64 4.03
C ILE A 104 2.89 4.04 3.66
N ILE A 105 2.37 4.64 2.59
CA ILE A 105 2.74 6.01 2.18
C ILE A 105 2.42 7.01 3.30
N GLN A 106 1.22 6.92 3.90
CA GLN A 106 0.80 7.78 4.99
C GLN A 106 1.58 7.52 6.30
N GLY A 107 1.95 6.27 6.56
CA GLY A 107 2.60 5.84 7.79
C GLY A 107 4.13 5.89 7.80
N CYS A 108 4.78 6.04 6.63
CA CYS A 108 6.24 5.96 6.50
C CYS A 108 7.00 7.16 7.11
N GLY A 109 6.30 8.22 7.52
CA GLY A 109 6.92 9.42 8.10
C GLY A 109 7.73 10.28 7.11
N LYS A 110 7.72 9.96 5.81
CA LYS A 110 8.36 10.77 4.75
C LYS A 110 7.44 11.84 4.18
N PHE A 111 6.12 11.63 4.30
CA PHE A 111 5.10 12.41 3.60
C PHE A 111 3.99 12.89 4.54
N ARG A 112 3.40 14.03 4.20
CA ARG A 112 2.14 14.55 4.73
C ARG A 112 1.25 15.01 3.57
N ASP A 113 0.00 15.38 3.86
CA ASP A 113 -0.98 15.82 2.85
C ASP A 113 -1.13 14.83 1.69
N VAL A 114 -1.11 13.53 2.02
CA VAL A 114 -1.19 12.43 1.05
C VAL A 114 -2.64 12.25 0.64
N ASP A 115 -2.94 12.39 -0.65
CA ASP A 115 -4.30 12.24 -1.17
C ASP A 115 -4.33 11.70 -2.61
N TYR A 116 -5.49 11.16 -2.99
CA TYR A 116 -5.81 10.82 -4.38
C TYR A 116 -6.32 12.05 -5.12
N VAL A 117 -5.70 12.36 -6.25
CA VAL A 117 -6.18 13.39 -7.17
C VAL A 117 -6.72 12.70 -8.40
N TYR A 118 -8.04 12.80 -8.56
CA TYR A 118 -8.74 12.29 -9.73
C TYR A 118 -9.00 13.40 -10.74
N SER A 119 -8.76 13.12 -12.01
CA SER A 119 -9.00 14.05 -13.14
C SER A 119 -9.82 13.38 -14.23
N GLY A 120 -10.35 14.17 -15.17
CA GLY A 120 -11.17 13.67 -16.26
C GLY A 120 -12.58 13.21 -15.84
N GLU A 121 -13.38 12.83 -16.83
CA GLU A 121 -14.79 12.51 -16.63
C GLU A 121 -14.99 11.05 -16.19
N LYS A 122 -15.72 10.85 -15.08
CA LYS A 122 -16.02 9.52 -14.53
C LYS A 122 -16.72 8.65 -15.57
N GLY A 123 -16.27 7.39 -15.69
CA GLY A 123 -16.84 6.44 -16.65
C GLY A 123 -16.33 6.59 -18.09
N THR A 124 -15.42 7.53 -18.35
CA THR A 124 -14.82 7.74 -19.67
C THR A 124 -13.34 7.34 -19.70
N ASP A 125 -12.77 7.25 -20.90
CA ASP A 125 -11.34 6.99 -21.10
C ASP A 125 -10.45 8.14 -20.63
N SER A 126 -11.01 9.34 -20.47
CA SER A 126 -10.30 10.50 -19.93
C SER A 126 -10.07 10.40 -18.42
N ARG A 127 -10.71 9.45 -17.74
CA ARG A 127 -10.62 9.30 -16.30
C ARG A 127 -9.22 8.88 -15.87
N SER A 128 -8.69 9.56 -14.86
CA SER A 128 -7.37 9.27 -14.29
C SER A 128 -7.33 9.44 -12.78
N CYS A 129 -6.28 8.90 -12.16
CA CYS A 129 -5.95 9.10 -10.76
C CYS A 129 -4.43 9.14 -10.57
N LYS A 130 -3.96 10.01 -9.67
CA LYS A 130 -2.58 10.00 -9.15
C LYS A 130 -2.60 10.20 -7.65
N VAL A 131 -1.54 9.75 -6.97
CA VAL A 131 -1.29 10.12 -5.57
C VAL A 131 -0.41 11.36 -5.54
N VAL A 132 -0.79 12.32 -4.72
CA VAL A 132 0.04 13.49 -4.42
C VAL A 132 0.38 13.51 -2.94
N ALA A 133 1.55 14.05 -2.61
CA ALA A 133 1.99 14.17 -1.22
C ALA A 133 2.99 15.31 -1.06
N THR A 134 3.08 15.88 0.13
CA THR A 134 4.13 16.83 0.50
C THR A 134 5.24 16.08 1.23
N ARG A 135 6.46 16.10 0.70
CA ARG A 135 7.62 15.51 1.38
C ARG A 135 8.00 16.35 2.59
N ILE A 136 8.14 15.71 3.75
CA ILE A 136 8.36 16.42 5.03
C ILE A 136 9.74 17.06 5.08
N SER A 137 10.77 16.41 4.52
CA SER A 137 12.17 16.86 4.65
C SER A 137 12.45 18.21 4.00
N ASP A 138 11.74 18.57 2.93
CA ASP A 138 12.00 19.78 2.14
C ASP A 138 10.72 20.54 1.73
N GLY A 139 9.55 20.09 2.17
CA GLY A 139 8.27 20.71 1.81
C GLY A 139 7.88 20.56 0.35
N LYS A 140 8.60 19.77 -0.45
CA LYS A 140 8.34 19.63 -1.89
C LYS A 140 7.05 18.83 -2.12
N ARG A 141 6.17 19.36 -2.96
CA ARG A 141 5.01 18.61 -3.47
C ARG A 141 5.47 17.58 -4.51
N ILE A 142 5.18 16.32 -4.23
CA ILE A 142 5.48 15.15 -5.06
C ILE A 142 4.18 14.70 -5.69
N GLU A 143 4.24 14.47 -7.00
CA GLU A 143 3.15 13.85 -7.76
C GLU A 143 3.63 12.48 -8.24
N GLY A 144 2.84 11.45 -7.95
CA GLY A 144 3.06 10.12 -8.49
C GLY A 144 2.65 10.02 -9.95
N THR A 145 2.91 8.85 -10.53
CA THR A 145 2.45 8.51 -11.88
C THR A 145 0.94 8.63 -11.98
N GLU A 146 0.47 9.35 -13.00
CA GLU A 146 -0.94 9.44 -13.32
C GLU A 146 -1.37 8.18 -14.07
N ILE A 147 -2.28 7.43 -13.46
CA ILE A 147 -2.87 6.23 -14.05
C ILE A 147 -4.12 6.66 -14.80
N THR A 148 -4.14 6.47 -16.11
CA THR A 148 -5.28 6.81 -16.97
C THR A 148 -6.01 5.55 -17.41
N MET A 149 -7.32 5.66 -17.69
CA MET A 149 -8.05 4.54 -18.31
C MET A 149 -7.50 4.14 -19.69
N GLN A 150 -6.87 5.08 -20.41
CA GLN A 150 -6.12 4.76 -21.62
C GLN A 150 -4.91 3.85 -21.33
N MET A 151 -4.12 4.14 -20.30
CA MET A 151 -3.01 3.29 -19.85
C MET A 151 -3.51 1.90 -19.43
N VAL A 152 -4.63 1.84 -18.70
CA VAL A 152 -5.25 0.57 -18.29
C VAL A 152 -5.58 -0.33 -19.50
N LYS A 153 -5.98 0.27 -20.62
CA LYS A 153 -6.24 -0.46 -21.87
C LYS A 153 -4.93 -0.87 -22.57
N SER A 154 -3.95 0.04 -22.67
CA SER A 154 -2.69 -0.24 -23.37
C SER A 154 -1.85 -1.31 -22.66
N GLU A 155 -1.86 -1.31 -21.33
CA GLU A 155 -1.18 -2.31 -20.49
C GLU A 155 -1.98 -3.62 -20.35
N GLY A 156 -3.17 -3.72 -20.97
CA GLY A 156 -4.00 -4.92 -20.92
C GLY A 156 -4.68 -5.21 -19.56
N TRP A 157 -4.54 -4.30 -18.59
CA TRP A 157 -5.15 -4.44 -17.25
C TRP A 157 -6.68 -4.50 -17.28
N ILE A 158 -7.30 -3.91 -18.30
CA ILE A 158 -8.76 -3.95 -18.53
C ILE A 158 -9.33 -5.37 -18.62
N SER A 159 -8.48 -6.38 -18.85
CA SER A 159 -8.86 -7.80 -18.84
C SER A 159 -9.31 -8.28 -17.46
N ASN A 160 -8.80 -7.69 -16.37
CA ASN A 160 -9.28 -7.95 -15.02
C ASN A 160 -10.63 -7.23 -14.82
N THR A 161 -11.69 -8.00 -14.55
CA THR A 161 -13.08 -7.52 -14.46
C THR A 161 -13.29 -6.44 -13.40
N LYS A 162 -12.41 -6.35 -12.38
CA LYS A 162 -12.45 -5.27 -11.38
C LYS A 162 -12.25 -3.89 -12.01
N TRP A 163 -11.45 -3.76 -13.07
CA TRP A 163 -11.27 -2.50 -13.79
C TRP A 163 -12.55 -2.03 -14.51
N LYS A 164 -13.45 -2.96 -14.84
CA LYS A 164 -14.74 -2.65 -15.48
C LYS A 164 -15.81 -2.32 -14.43
N ASN A 165 -15.85 -3.10 -13.34
CA ASN A 165 -16.90 -2.98 -12.32
C ASN A 165 -16.60 -1.89 -11.28
N MET A 166 -15.32 -1.63 -10.99
CA MET A 166 -14.87 -0.72 -9.93
C MET A 166 -13.68 0.15 -10.41
N PRO A 167 -13.80 0.88 -11.53
CA PRO A 167 -12.69 1.61 -12.15
C PRO A 167 -12.05 2.65 -11.22
N GLU A 168 -12.86 3.41 -10.48
CA GLU A 168 -12.37 4.47 -9.58
C GLU A 168 -11.44 3.93 -8.49
N GLN A 169 -11.82 2.79 -7.90
CA GLN A 169 -11.06 2.14 -6.85
C GLN A 169 -9.77 1.53 -7.41
N MET A 170 -9.83 0.88 -8.57
CA MET A 170 -8.66 0.29 -9.21
C MET A 170 -7.65 1.35 -9.66
N LEU A 171 -8.11 2.49 -10.19
CA LEU A 171 -7.26 3.64 -10.52
C LEU A 171 -6.52 4.15 -9.28
N GLY A 172 -7.23 4.35 -8.16
CA GLY A 172 -6.63 4.77 -6.90
C GLY A 172 -5.61 3.76 -6.38
N TYR A 173 -5.97 2.47 -6.34
CA TYR A 173 -5.07 1.42 -5.87
C TYR A 173 -3.80 1.31 -6.71
N ARG A 174 -3.92 1.39 -8.04
CA ARG A 174 -2.76 1.37 -8.93
C ARG A 174 -1.88 2.62 -8.74
N ALA A 175 -2.48 3.79 -8.56
CA ALA A 175 -1.75 5.03 -8.27
C ALA A 175 -0.98 4.93 -6.94
N ALA A 176 -1.60 4.41 -5.87
CA ALA A 176 -0.95 4.18 -4.59
C ALA A 176 0.19 3.16 -4.70
N THR A 177 -0.03 2.05 -5.41
CA THR A 177 0.99 1.05 -5.68
C THR A 177 2.22 1.66 -6.37
N PHE A 178 2.02 2.42 -7.45
CA PHE A 178 3.14 3.04 -8.20
C PHE A 178 3.87 4.08 -7.35
N PHE A 179 3.14 4.89 -6.58
CA PHE A 179 3.75 5.85 -5.67
C PHE A 179 4.59 5.14 -4.60
N ALA A 180 4.04 4.11 -3.95
CA ALA A 180 4.75 3.36 -2.91
C ALA A 180 6.01 2.68 -3.47
N ARG A 181 5.93 2.06 -4.65
CA ARG A 181 7.11 1.45 -5.31
C ARG A 181 8.21 2.48 -5.58
N MET A 182 7.84 3.66 -6.03
CA MET A 182 8.81 4.69 -6.43
C MET A 182 9.41 5.44 -5.24
N TYR A 183 8.61 5.74 -4.22
CA TYR A 183 8.99 6.67 -3.16
C TYR A 183 9.12 6.03 -1.76
N CYS A 184 8.50 4.87 -1.56
CA CYS A 184 8.57 4.09 -0.32
C CYS A 184 9.04 2.63 -0.54
N PRO A 185 10.08 2.35 -1.36
CA PRO A 185 10.46 0.97 -1.69
C PRO A 185 10.94 0.17 -0.48
N ASN A 186 11.62 0.83 0.46
CA ASN A 186 12.14 0.17 1.68
C ASN A 186 10.99 -0.27 2.59
N GLU A 187 9.93 0.53 2.66
CA GLU A 187 8.75 0.25 3.49
C GLU A 187 7.90 -0.90 2.96
N LEU A 188 8.02 -1.23 1.66
CA LEU A 188 7.40 -2.42 1.07
C LEU A 188 8.16 -3.71 1.42
N ASN A 189 9.37 -3.62 1.99
CA ASN A 189 10.18 -4.75 2.44
C ASN A 189 10.42 -5.84 1.37
N GLY A 190 10.49 -5.46 0.09
CA GLY A 190 10.75 -6.38 -1.03
C GLY A 190 9.53 -7.20 -1.48
N PHE A 191 8.37 -7.05 -0.83
CA PHE A 191 7.14 -7.68 -1.31
C PHE A 191 6.68 -7.05 -2.62
N ALA A 192 5.97 -7.84 -3.43
CA ALA A 192 5.26 -7.32 -4.59
C ALA A 192 4.08 -6.47 -4.12
N THR A 193 3.44 -5.82 -5.08
CA THR A 193 2.19 -5.11 -4.88
C THR A 193 1.10 -5.72 -5.75
N GLU A 194 -0.15 -5.58 -5.33
CA GLU A 194 -1.31 -5.95 -6.14
C GLU A 194 -1.25 -5.20 -7.48
N GLY A 195 -1.55 -5.90 -8.58
CA GLY A 195 -1.26 -5.44 -9.93
C GLY A 195 0.07 -5.98 -10.45
N GLU A 196 1.19 -5.69 -9.80
CA GLU A 196 2.52 -6.17 -10.24
C GLU A 196 2.61 -7.70 -10.24
N ALA A 197 2.08 -8.35 -9.19
CA ALA A 197 2.00 -9.81 -9.14
C ALA A 197 1.14 -10.42 -10.26
N GLU A 198 0.18 -9.66 -10.79
CA GLU A 198 -0.64 -10.06 -11.92
C GLU A 198 0.06 -9.78 -13.26
N ASP A 199 0.79 -8.67 -13.35
CA ASP A 199 1.52 -8.19 -14.52
C ASP A 199 2.72 -9.09 -14.86
N MET A 200 3.41 -9.66 -13.86
CA MET A 200 4.52 -10.61 -14.08
C MET A 200 4.14 -11.83 -14.95
N ASN A 201 2.85 -12.16 -15.02
CA ASN A 201 2.34 -13.27 -15.81
C ASN A 201 1.78 -12.84 -17.18
N HIS A 202 1.79 -11.54 -17.51
CA HIS A 202 1.39 -11.05 -18.81
C HIS A 202 2.55 -11.21 -19.80
N LYS A 203 2.49 -12.22 -20.67
CA LYS A 203 3.42 -12.30 -21.81
C LYS A 203 3.21 -11.04 -22.66
N PRO A 204 4.26 -10.29 -23.02
CA PRO A 204 4.10 -9.14 -23.90
C PRO A 204 3.42 -9.62 -25.19
N GLN A 205 2.32 -8.97 -25.59
CA GLN A 205 1.75 -9.20 -26.91
C GLN A 205 2.84 -8.86 -27.92
N ARG A 206 3.32 -9.88 -28.66
CA ARG A 206 4.21 -9.69 -29.79
C ARG A 206 3.46 -8.76 -30.75
N ILE A 207 3.95 -7.53 -30.91
CA ILE A 207 3.52 -6.67 -32.01
C ILE A 207 3.95 -7.43 -33.27
N GLU A 208 3.00 -7.99 -34.00
CA GLU A 208 3.28 -8.51 -35.33
C GLU A 208 3.81 -7.34 -36.16
N ALA A 209 5.04 -7.47 -36.64
CA ALA A 209 5.64 -6.44 -37.48
C ALA A 209 4.70 -6.22 -38.66
N ILE A 210 4.16 -5.00 -38.78
CA ILE A 210 3.46 -4.57 -39.98
C ILE A 210 4.48 -4.73 -41.11
N ASN A 211 4.17 -5.59 -42.08
CA ASN A 211 5.05 -5.85 -43.20
C ASN A 211 5.01 -4.61 -44.12
N VAL A 212 5.83 -3.61 -43.80
CA VAL A 212 6.00 -2.38 -44.59
C VAL A 212 6.95 -2.67 -45.75
N LEU A 213 6.55 -3.59 -46.62
CA LEU A 213 7.07 -3.82 -47.97
C LEU A 213 5.82 -4.27 -48.75
N GLY A 214 5.01 -3.36 -49.28
CA GLY A 214 5.40 -2.51 -50.41
C GLY A 214 5.11 -3.29 -51.68
N ASP A 215 3.86 -3.26 -52.12
CA ASP A 215 3.46 -3.57 -53.50
C ASP A 215 4.36 -2.79 -54.46
N THR A 216 5.30 -3.47 -55.13
CA THR A 216 5.79 -3.07 -56.45
C THR A 216 6.39 -4.28 -57.15
N ALA A 217 5.64 -4.87 -58.07
CA ALA A 217 6.15 -5.36 -59.35
C ALA A 217 4.97 -5.65 -60.28
N HIS A 218 4.50 -4.60 -60.95
CA HIS A 218 4.01 -4.72 -62.31
C HIS A 218 5.24 -4.85 -63.22
N GLU A 219 5.34 -5.98 -63.94
CA GLU A 219 5.63 -6.08 -65.38
C GLU A 219 5.60 -7.56 -65.81
#